data_AF-A0A4Q9KVM8-F1
#
_entry.id   AF-A0A4Q9KVM8-F1
#
_cell.length_a   1.000
_cell.length_b   1.000
_cell.length_c   1.000
_cell.angle_alpha   90.00
_cell.angle_beta   90.00
_cell.angle_gamma   90.00
#
_symmetry.space_group_name_H-M   'P 1'
#
loop_
_entity.id
_entity.type
_entity.pdbx_description
1 polymer ?
#
loop_
_entity_poly.entity_id
_entity_poly.type
_entity_poly.pdbx_seq_one_letter_code
_entity_poly.pdbx_strand_id
1 'polypeptide(L)'
;MKATFNIKITHSKELTCLSNMSVKTEEINENFKTVFFNQKPKMSTYLVAFAIGNLEFIETESKNGRINRLGCLDIFFSEDVEASMSYDSLQSKNAIVVPVFNPNDINQIFDGISYFKGASLIRMLENYVGRENFKNAIQNYLEKILISKCNDE
;
A
#
# COMPACT_ATOMS: atom_id res chain seq x y z
N MET A 1 16.69 1.62 2.34
CA MET A 1 16.72 2.69 3.36
C MET A 1 15.33 3.26 3.56
N LYS A 2 14.98 3.60 4.80
CA LYS A 2 13.74 4.31 5.13
C LYS A 2 14.08 5.64 5.79
N ALA A 3 13.21 6.63 5.63
CA ALA A 3 13.43 7.98 6.17
C ALA A 3 12.11 8.59 6.67
N THR A 4 12.22 9.61 7.52
CA THR A 4 11.13 10.51 7.88
C THR A 4 11.03 11.64 6.86
N PHE A 5 9.82 12.00 6.45
CA PHE A 5 9.58 13.03 5.44
C PHE A 5 8.78 14.18 6.04
N ASN A 6 9.35 15.38 5.96
CA ASN A 6 8.68 16.64 6.27
C ASN A 6 8.34 17.32 4.95
N ILE A 7 7.04 17.35 4.61
CA ILE A 7 6.56 17.84 3.32
C ILE A 7 5.91 19.22 3.50
N LYS A 8 6.34 20.18 2.69
CA LYS A 8 5.80 21.53 2.60
C LYS A 8 5.52 21.84 1.13
N ILE A 9 4.31 22.28 0.81
CA ILE A 9 3.89 22.54 -0.56
C ILE A 9 3.29 23.95 -0.64
N THR A 10 3.77 24.74 -1.60
CA THR A 10 3.21 26.06 -1.93
C THR A 10 2.50 25.98 -3.27
N HIS A 11 1.22 26.37 -3.31
CA HIS A 11 0.37 26.30 -4.49
C HIS A 11 -0.60 27.49 -4.55
N SER A 12 -1.30 27.65 -5.67
CA SER A 12 -2.35 28.68 -5.81
C SER A 12 -3.44 28.46 -4.75
N LYS A 13 -3.91 29.53 -4.12
CA LYS A 13 -4.94 29.48 -3.05
C LYS A 13 -6.26 28.83 -3.49
N GLU A 14 -6.54 28.81 -4.80
CA GLU A 14 -7.76 28.26 -5.40
C GLU A 14 -7.70 26.73 -5.55
N LEU A 15 -6.52 26.13 -5.45
CA LEU A 15 -6.33 24.69 -5.60
C LEU A 15 -6.29 24.00 -4.24
N THR A 16 -6.73 22.75 -4.20
CA THR A 16 -6.62 21.88 -3.02
C THR A 16 -5.33 21.09 -3.07
N CYS A 17 -4.68 20.89 -1.92
CA CYS A 17 -3.46 20.08 -1.80
C CYS A 17 -3.67 18.93 -0.81
N LEU A 18 -3.36 17.72 -1.24
CA LEU A 18 -3.44 16.50 -0.45
C LEU A 18 -2.06 15.83 -0.36
N SER A 19 -1.81 15.16 0.75
CA SER A 19 -0.68 14.24 0.93
C SER A 19 -1.12 13.07 1.82
N ASN A 20 -0.28 12.06 2.01
CA ASN A 20 -0.63 10.91 2.87
C ASN A 20 -0.80 11.28 4.36
N MET A 21 -0.42 12.48 4.79
CA MET A 21 -0.61 12.95 6.17
C MET A 21 -1.61 14.09 6.21
N SER A 22 -2.24 14.27 7.38
CA SER A 22 -3.06 15.44 7.65
C SER A 22 -2.25 16.73 7.64
N VAL A 23 -2.94 17.82 7.29
CA VAL A 23 -2.39 19.16 7.32
C VAL A 23 -2.09 19.56 8.76
N LYS A 24 -0.88 20.07 9.00
CA LYS A 24 -0.44 20.62 10.29
C LYS A 24 -0.82 22.09 10.39
N THR A 25 -0.43 22.89 9.39
CA THR A 25 -0.71 24.33 9.32
C THR A 25 -0.79 24.78 7.87
N GLU A 26 -1.48 25.91 7.66
CA GLU A 26 -1.60 26.55 6.36
C GLU A 26 -1.30 28.05 6.50
N GLU A 27 -0.38 28.54 5.67
CA GLU A 27 -0.03 29.96 5.59
C GLU A 27 -0.53 30.50 4.25
N ILE A 28 -1.38 31.52 4.31
CA ILE A 28 -1.99 32.13 3.12
C ILE A 28 -1.34 33.49 2.88
N ASN A 29 -0.73 33.64 1.71
CA ASN A 29 -0.27 34.90 1.14
C ASN A 29 -1.29 35.35 0.06
N GLU A 30 -1.09 36.53 -0.55
CA GLU A 30 -2.05 37.16 -1.47
C GLU A 30 -2.61 36.19 -2.54
N ASN A 31 -1.72 35.48 -3.26
CA ASN A 31 -2.10 34.55 -4.34
C ASN A 31 -1.74 33.08 -4.06
N PHE A 32 -0.87 32.83 -3.07
CA PHE A 32 -0.35 31.49 -2.81
C PHE A 32 -0.68 31.05 -1.39
N LYS A 33 -1.01 29.77 -1.26
CA LYS A 33 -1.19 29.07 0.01
C LYS A 33 -0.04 28.08 0.18
N THR A 34 0.49 28.01 1.39
CA THR A 34 1.55 27.08 1.76
C THR A 34 1.03 26.13 2.82
N VAL A 35 1.03 24.84 2.52
CA VAL A 35 0.52 23.77 3.38
C VAL A 35 1.70 23.01 3.97
N PHE A 36 1.71 22.91 5.30
CA PHE A 36 2.66 22.10 6.05
C PHE A 36 1.96 20.83 6.47
N PHE A 37 2.51 19.67 6.13
CA PHE A 37 1.95 18.38 6.54
C PHE A 37 2.60 17.86 7.82
N ASN A 38 1.87 17.04 8.57
CA ASN A 38 2.44 16.35 9.73
C ASN A 38 3.59 15.42 9.30
N GLN A 39 4.58 15.26 10.19
CA GLN A 39 5.75 14.44 9.94
C GLN A 39 5.36 12.96 9.81
N LYS A 40 5.86 12.31 8.75
CA LYS A 40 5.64 10.88 8.53
C LYS A 40 6.52 10.01 9.44
N PRO A 41 6.01 8.87 9.93
CA PRO A 41 6.87 7.83 10.49
C PRO A 41 7.84 7.29 9.42
N LYS A 42 8.93 6.64 9.85
CA LYS A 42 10.01 6.15 8.99
C LYS A 42 9.48 5.22 7.88
N MET A 43 9.52 5.68 6.63
CA MET A 43 8.94 4.97 5.48
C MET A 43 9.85 4.96 4.25
N SER A 44 9.49 4.13 3.26
CA SER A 44 10.19 4.07 1.97
C SER A 44 9.76 5.22 1.07
N THR A 45 10.68 5.72 0.24
CA THR A 45 10.46 6.86 -0.67
C THR A 45 9.31 6.66 -1.64
N TYR A 46 9.12 5.44 -2.17
CA TYR A 46 8.07 5.12 -3.15
C TYR A 46 6.64 5.24 -2.62
N LEU A 47 6.45 5.37 -1.30
CA LEU A 47 5.15 5.54 -0.66
C LEU A 47 4.80 7.01 -0.41
N VAL A 48 5.70 7.95 -0.71
CA VAL A 48 5.43 9.38 -0.59
C VAL A 48 4.57 9.83 -1.76
N ALA A 49 3.40 10.39 -1.48
CA ALA A 49 2.47 10.92 -2.49
C ALA A 49 1.94 12.30 -2.08
N PHE A 50 1.67 13.12 -3.08
CA PHE A 50 0.96 14.39 -2.94
C PHE A 50 0.20 14.70 -4.23
N ALA A 51 -0.89 15.44 -4.12
CA ALA A 51 -1.72 15.86 -5.25
C ALA A 51 -2.13 17.32 -5.08
N ILE A 52 -2.17 18.08 -6.18
CA ILE A 52 -2.60 19.48 -6.21
C ILE A 52 -3.60 19.62 -7.36
N GLY A 53 -4.80 20.12 -7.08
CA GLY A 53 -5.81 20.30 -8.10
C GLY A 53 -7.14 20.79 -7.54
N ASN A 54 -8.11 21.00 -8.43
CA ASN A 54 -9.49 21.26 -8.03
C ASN A 54 -10.14 19.92 -7.65
N LEU A 55 -9.99 19.53 -6.39
CA LEU A 55 -10.42 18.23 -5.88
C LEU A 55 -11.67 18.41 -5.02
N GLU A 56 -12.78 17.83 -5.46
CA GLU A 56 -13.98 17.67 -4.65
C GLU A 56 -13.87 16.37 -3.83
N PHE A 57 -14.32 16.38 -2.57
CA PHE A 57 -14.31 15.21 -1.71
C PHE A 57 -15.69 14.95 -1.09
N ILE A 58 -15.97 13.67 -0.87
CA ILE A 58 -17.14 13.20 -0.12
C ILE A 58 -16.60 12.43 1.07
N GLU A 59 -16.93 12.88 2.28
CA GLU A 59 -16.59 12.21 3.53
C GLU A 59 -17.82 11.45 4.05
N THR A 60 -17.62 10.17 4.36
CA THR A 60 -18.62 9.34 5.04
C THR A 60 -18.00 8.78 6.30
N GLU A 61 -18.52 9.19 7.47
CA GLU A 61 -18.17 8.56 8.74
C GLU A 61 -18.93 7.24 8.89
N SER A 62 -18.20 6.14 9.02
CA SER A 62 -18.80 4.85 9.36
C SER A 62 -19.13 4.81 10.86
N LYS A 63 -20.25 4.18 11.23
CA LYS A 63 -20.81 4.12 12.60
C LYS A 63 -19.84 3.63 13.70
N ASN A 64 -18.68 3.07 13.33
CA ASN A 64 -17.66 2.56 14.26
C ASN A 64 -16.30 3.28 14.16
N GLY A 65 -16.21 4.44 13.48
CA GLY A 65 -14.96 5.18 13.30
C GLY A 65 -13.87 4.46 12.49
N ARG A 66 -14.17 3.28 11.94
CA ARG A 66 -13.28 2.51 11.07
C ARG A 66 -13.75 2.65 9.62
N ILE A 67 -12.93 3.28 8.80
CA ILE A 67 -13.12 3.28 7.35
C ILE A 67 -12.79 1.87 6.83
N ASN A 68 -13.80 1.02 6.73
CA ASN A 68 -13.68 -0.24 5.99
C ASN A 68 -13.77 0.06 4.49
N ARG A 69 -12.66 0.46 3.86
CA ARG A 69 -12.52 0.37 2.40
C ARG A 69 -12.06 -1.04 2.06
N LEU A 70 -12.97 -2.02 2.09
CA LEU A 70 -12.74 -3.36 1.52
C LEU A 70 -14.09 -4.03 1.27
N GLY A 71 -14.69 -3.70 0.13
CA GLY A 71 -15.83 -4.43 -0.43
C GLY A 71 -15.37 -5.47 -1.45
N CYS A 72 -14.35 -6.29 -1.13
CA CYS A 72 -13.84 -7.31 -2.05
C CYS A 72 -13.24 -8.53 -1.32
N LEU A 73 -13.67 -8.85 -0.09
CA LEU A 73 -13.06 -9.96 0.64
C LEU A 73 -13.52 -11.36 0.17
N ASP A 74 -14.59 -11.45 -0.62
CA ASP A 74 -15.11 -12.74 -1.12
C ASP A 74 -14.90 -12.97 -2.62
N ILE A 75 -14.16 -12.08 -3.31
CA ILE A 75 -13.91 -12.22 -4.74
C ILE A 75 -12.48 -12.71 -4.95
N PHE A 76 -12.25 -13.98 -4.66
CA PHE A 76 -11.11 -14.71 -5.22
C PHE A 76 -11.72 -15.86 -5.99
N PHE A 77 -12.00 -15.62 -7.28
CA PHE A 77 -12.75 -16.54 -8.11
C PHE A 77 -11.95 -17.83 -8.31
N SER A 78 -12.64 -18.95 -8.51
CA SER A 78 -12.01 -20.20 -8.98
C SER A 78 -11.20 -19.99 -10.26
N GLU A 79 -11.64 -19.03 -11.09
CA GLU A 79 -10.98 -18.60 -12.32
C GLU A 79 -9.55 -18.10 -12.08
N ASP A 80 -9.30 -17.37 -10.98
CA ASP A 80 -7.96 -16.85 -10.66
C ASP A 80 -6.96 -17.98 -10.35
N VAL A 81 -7.43 -19.06 -9.71
CA VAL A 81 -6.61 -20.24 -9.42
C VAL A 81 -6.34 -21.02 -10.72
N GLU A 82 -7.37 -21.30 -11.50
CA GLU A 82 -7.26 -22.07 -12.74
C GLU A 82 -6.39 -21.36 -13.79
N ALA A 83 -6.56 -20.05 -13.93
CA ALA A 83 -5.68 -19.22 -14.74
C ALA A 83 -4.25 -19.30 -14.23
N SER A 84 -4.01 -19.13 -12.92
CA SER A 84 -2.66 -19.18 -12.36
C SER A 84 -1.96 -20.53 -12.61
N MET A 85 -2.69 -21.65 -12.52
CA MET A 85 -2.15 -23.00 -12.77
C MET A 85 -1.85 -23.22 -14.26
N SER A 86 -2.75 -22.78 -15.14
CA SER A 86 -2.56 -22.85 -16.59
C SER A 86 -1.33 -22.04 -17.01
N TYR A 87 -1.14 -20.85 -16.46
CA TYR A 87 0.02 -20.02 -16.73
C TYR A 87 1.32 -20.54 -16.11
N ASP A 88 1.28 -21.13 -14.90
CA ASP A 88 2.45 -21.73 -14.25
C ASP A 88 2.95 -22.98 -14.96
N SER A 89 2.09 -23.65 -15.73
CA SER A 89 2.45 -24.81 -16.57
C SER A 89 3.25 -24.45 -17.83
N LEU A 90 3.37 -23.16 -18.17
CA LEU A 90 4.16 -22.71 -19.33
C LEU A 90 5.66 -22.75 -19.01
N GLN A 91 6.42 -23.37 -19.91
CA GLN A 91 7.86 -23.61 -19.76
C GLN A 91 8.73 -22.34 -19.71
N SER A 92 8.15 -21.17 -20.01
CA SER A 92 8.82 -19.86 -20.03
C SER A 92 8.63 -19.03 -18.76
N LYS A 93 7.99 -19.57 -17.71
CA LYS A 93 7.64 -18.80 -16.52
C LYS A 93 8.60 -19.02 -15.35
N ASN A 94 8.83 -17.94 -14.62
CA ASN A 94 9.83 -17.83 -13.57
C ASN A 94 9.25 -18.19 -12.19
N ALA A 95 10.12 -18.51 -11.24
CA ALA A 95 9.77 -18.60 -9.83
C ALA A 95 9.16 -17.29 -9.31
N ILE A 96 8.35 -17.35 -8.24
CA ILE A 96 7.75 -16.16 -7.60
C ILE A 96 8.84 -15.19 -7.12
N VAL A 97 9.99 -15.73 -6.69
CA VAL A 97 11.15 -14.93 -6.28
C VAL A 97 12.09 -14.82 -7.47
N VAL A 98 12.12 -13.63 -8.08
CA VAL A 98 13.04 -13.29 -9.17
C VAL A 98 14.02 -12.22 -8.68
N PRO A 99 15.34 -12.40 -8.81
CA PRO A 99 16.30 -11.36 -8.48
C PRO A 99 16.20 -10.22 -9.51
N VAL A 100 16.15 -8.99 -9.01
CA VAL A 100 15.98 -7.78 -9.83
C VAL A 100 17.18 -6.88 -9.63
N PHE A 101 17.80 -6.49 -10.74
CA PHE A 101 19.01 -5.65 -10.72
C PHE A 101 18.77 -4.30 -11.40
N ASN A 102 17.79 -4.18 -12.30
CA ASN A 102 17.46 -2.95 -13.00
C ASN A 102 16.02 -2.50 -12.69
N PRO A 103 15.76 -1.20 -12.43
CA PRO A 103 14.40 -0.67 -12.29
C PRO A 103 13.46 -0.97 -13.48
N ASN A 104 13.99 -1.19 -14.68
CA ASN A 104 13.17 -1.56 -15.84
C ASN A 104 12.60 -2.99 -15.74
N ASP A 105 13.20 -3.85 -14.93
CA ASP A 105 12.74 -5.23 -14.71
C ASP A 105 11.56 -5.29 -13.74
N ILE A 106 11.16 -4.16 -13.16
CA ILE A 106 10.02 -4.06 -12.23
C ILE A 106 8.74 -4.61 -12.88
N ASN A 107 8.50 -4.31 -14.16
CA ASN A 107 7.32 -4.82 -14.86
C ASN A 107 7.31 -6.36 -15.00
N GLN A 108 8.46 -7.03 -14.84
CA GLN A 108 8.57 -8.50 -14.87
C GLN A 108 8.09 -9.14 -13.55
N ILE A 109 8.18 -8.41 -12.45
CA ILE A 109 7.76 -8.84 -11.10
C ILE A 109 6.34 -8.36 -10.76
N PHE A 110 5.90 -7.25 -11.35
CA PHE A 110 4.52 -6.77 -11.28
C PHE A 110 3.62 -7.47 -12.31
N ASP A 111 3.79 -8.78 -12.48
CA ASP A 111 2.95 -9.60 -13.36
C ASP A 111 1.75 -10.18 -12.60
N GLY A 112 0.61 -10.32 -13.28
CA GLY A 112 -0.60 -10.85 -12.66
C GLY A 112 -0.40 -12.23 -12.03
N ILE A 113 0.52 -13.03 -12.59
CA ILE A 113 0.80 -14.40 -12.13
C ILE A 113 1.46 -14.41 -10.76
N SER A 114 2.42 -13.51 -10.50
CA SER A 114 3.05 -13.39 -9.17
C SER A 114 2.00 -13.08 -8.10
N TYR A 115 1.03 -12.22 -8.41
CA TYR A 115 -0.10 -11.92 -7.53
C TYR A 115 -1.05 -13.10 -7.36
N PHE A 116 -1.50 -13.74 -8.45
CA PHE A 116 -2.47 -14.85 -8.38
C PHE A 116 -1.88 -16.10 -7.73
N LYS A 117 -0.65 -16.48 -8.09
CA LYS A 117 0.06 -17.62 -7.50
C LYS A 117 0.41 -17.35 -6.04
N GLY A 118 0.92 -16.15 -5.73
CA GLY A 118 1.21 -15.73 -4.37
C GLY A 118 -0.03 -15.77 -3.48
N ALA A 119 -1.16 -15.23 -3.94
CA ALA A 119 -2.41 -15.26 -3.20
C ALA A 119 -2.98 -16.68 -3.03
N SER A 120 -2.86 -17.53 -4.05
CA SER A 120 -3.28 -18.94 -3.97
C SER A 120 -2.47 -19.71 -2.92
N LEU A 121 -1.15 -19.48 -2.86
CA LEU A 121 -0.29 -20.07 -1.83
C LEU A 121 -0.61 -19.56 -0.42
N ILE A 122 -0.87 -18.26 -0.27
CA ILE A 122 -1.29 -17.67 1.01
C ILE A 122 -2.60 -18.28 1.48
N ARG A 123 -3.58 -18.47 0.58
CA ARG A 123 -4.86 -19.13 0.90
C ARG A 123 -4.70 -20.60 1.23
N MET A 124 -3.82 -21.32 0.54
CA MET A 124 -3.47 -22.70 0.88
C MET A 124 -2.87 -22.78 2.28
N LEU A 125 -1.98 -21.86 2.62
CA LEU A 125 -1.37 -21.78 3.96
C LEU A 125 -2.41 -21.44 5.04
N GLU A 126 -3.32 -20.51 4.78
CA GLU A 126 -4.44 -20.19 5.69
C GLU A 126 -5.29 -21.43 5.97
N ASN A 127 -5.65 -22.19 4.93
CA ASN A 127 -6.44 -23.42 5.08
C ASN A 127 -5.67 -24.53 5.81
N TYR A 128 -4.35 -24.61 5.61
CA TYR A 128 -3.50 -25.59 6.27
C TYR A 128 -3.30 -25.31 7.76
N VAL A 129 -3.06 -24.05 8.13
CA VAL A 129 -2.78 -23.63 9.52
C VAL A 129 -4.06 -23.34 10.31
N GLY A 130 -5.16 -23.05 9.62
CA GLY A 130 -6.45 -22.64 10.17
C GLY A 130 -6.57 -21.12 10.34
N ARG A 131 -7.76 -20.57 10.03
CA ARG A 131 -8.01 -19.12 9.99
C ARG A 131 -7.56 -18.35 11.22
N GLU A 132 -7.91 -18.81 12.42
CA GLU A 132 -7.60 -18.10 13.66
C GLU A 132 -6.09 -18.05 13.93
N ASN A 133 -5.40 -19.18 13.75
CA ASN A 133 -3.95 -19.25 13.91
C ASN A 133 -3.23 -18.40 12.87
N PHE A 134 -3.71 -18.41 11.62
CA PHE A 134 -3.15 -17.60 10.54
C PHE A 134 -3.31 -16.10 10.82
N LYS A 135 -4.51 -15.66 11.25
CA LYS A 135 -4.78 -14.28 11.64
C LYS A 135 -3.89 -13.82 12.81
N ASN A 136 -3.78 -14.63 13.86
CA ASN A 136 -2.93 -14.33 15.02
C ASN A 136 -1.45 -14.25 14.61
N ALA A 137 -1.00 -15.16 13.73
CA ALA A 137 0.37 -15.13 13.20
C ALA A 137 0.65 -13.85 12.40
N ILE A 138 -0.28 -13.39 11.57
CA ILE A 138 -0.14 -12.12 10.83
C ILE A 138 -0.09 -10.94 11.79
N GLN A 139 -0.96 -10.90 12.80
CA GLN A 139 -0.95 -9.83 13.81
C GLN A 139 0.40 -9.76 14.51
N ASN A 140 0.89 -10.89 15.02
CA ASN A 140 2.19 -10.97 15.68
C ASN A 140 3.35 -10.58 14.75
N TYR A 141 3.30 -11.02 13.49
CA TYR A 141 4.31 -10.68 12.48
C TYR A 141 4.33 -9.17 12.20
N LEU A 142 3.16 -8.55 12.02
CA LEU A 142 3.03 -7.12 11.80
C LEU A 142 3.50 -6.32 13.01
N GLU A 143 3.11 -6.71 14.23
CA GLU A 143 3.58 -6.07 15.47
C GLU A 143 5.10 -6.15 15.59
N LYS A 144 5.69 -7.33 15.38
CA LYS A 144 7.15 -7.50 15.40
C LYS A 144 7.87 -6.64 14.35
N ILE A 145 7.29 -6.52 13.16
CA ILE A 145 7.82 -5.67 12.10
C ILE A 145 7.67 -4.19 12.41
N LEU A 146 6.53 -3.77 12.97
CA LEU A 146 6.30 -2.39 13.35
C LEU A 146 7.24 -1.97 14.49
N ILE A 147 7.43 -2.84 15.48
CA ILE A 147 8.35 -2.62 16.61
C ILE A 147 9.81 -2.62 16.13
N SER A 148 10.25 -3.60 15.34
CA SER A 148 11.65 -3.61 14.83
C SER A 148 11.94 -2.40 13.94
N LYS A 149 11.02 -2.00 13.05
CA LYS A 149 11.20 -0.83 12.19
C LYS A 149 11.22 0.51 12.95
N CYS A 150 10.68 0.56 14.17
CA CYS A 150 10.78 1.72 15.05
C CYS A 150 12.08 1.76 15.85
N ASN A 151 12.72 0.60 16.09
CA ASN A 151 13.93 0.49 16.92
C ASN A 151 15.24 0.41 16.11
N ASP A 152 15.18 0.34 14.78
CA ASP A 152 16.36 0.45 13.92
C ASP A 152 16.86 1.91 13.88
N GLU A 153 17.62 2.29 14.91
CA GLU A 153 18.67 3.33 14.88
C GLU A 153 20.04 2.68 14.58
#